data_AF-A0A935J9C6-F1
#
_entry.id   AF-A0A935J9C6-F1
#
_cell.length_a   1.000
_cell.length_b   1.000
_cell.length_c   1.000
_cell.angle_alpha   90.00
_cell.angle_beta   90.00
_cell.angle_gamma   90.00
#
_symmetry.space_group_name_H-M   'P 1'
#
loop_
_entity.id
_entity.type
_entity.pdbx_description
1 polymer ?
#
loop_
_entity_poly.entity_id
_entity_poly.type
_entity_poly.pdbx_seq_one_letter_code
_entity_poly.pdbx_strand_id
1 'polypeptide(L)'
;MFRAEAGRRWPGGLAIGASDIPNRNPLQDLGSGPDDIARRISFSHVPALFEPLTRRSSQEIWRADTADAIDRITGGLAEFVSASDRQRLVDALAARPAQSIQYHAPCRMTPGASRWSVGCQPGDGNSGLKLTATLDKTRAHGRVETRNQSPGGRLERLTLPASGAFNSIALMSSAPRAGERDTFTPDNKPLPRGADGNPLVRIAFQVSPGKPDDGEVLVEMREEFPAVEQAVTALAEGPDGPALFGPRPFPREQLFAALLARLGAPVVTPCCQAADKLPPPQLEVTAIAPSSPALVPVAPVLQGFYPYCATCHQSAETFPPNFLTGTASQVEAQLRQCAPRLYVRLSMADQTPEHRNKTPMPPESLLPAFGTDIAGWRASPARAALLAQVGNWLRAETGKTPDLTLLLAGGYEALRPCLPTQRPATNPSPR
;
A
#
# COMPACT_ATOMS: atom_id res chain seq x y z
N MET A 1 16.03 -19.70 6.37
CA MET A 1 16.63 -18.35 6.19
C MET A 1 15.63 -17.24 6.48
N PHE A 2 14.51 -17.15 5.75
CA PHE A 2 13.49 -16.10 5.92
C PHE A 2 13.02 -15.88 7.36
N ARG A 3 12.52 -16.93 8.04
CA ARG A 3 12.01 -16.83 9.43
C ARG A 3 13.06 -16.32 10.41
N ALA A 4 14.32 -16.74 10.24
CA ALA A 4 15.43 -16.33 11.12
C ALA A 4 15.75 -14.83 10.95
N GLU A 5 15.81 -14.36 9.71
CA GLU A 5 16.09 -12.94 9.43
C GLU A 5 14.91 -12.04 9.86
N ALA A 6 13.67 -12.51 9.65
CA ALA A 6 12.49 -11.79 10.13
C ALA A 6 12.44 -11.73 11.67
N GLY A 7 12.76 -12.83 12.37
CA GLY A 7 12.87 -12.82 13.84
C GLY A 7 14.00 -11.91 14.35
N ARG A 8 15.09 -11.77 13.59
CA ARG A 8 16.18 -10.85 13.91
C ARG A 8 15.79 -9.39 13.75
N ARG A 9 15.06 -9.04 12.68
CA ARG A 9 14.66 -7.65 12.37
C ARG A 9 13.40 -7.21 13.13
N TRP A 10 12.47 -8.13 13.34
CA TRP A 10 11.17 -7.88 13.95
C TRP A 10 10.85 -8.97 15.00
N PRO A 11 11.56 -8.98 16.15
CA PRO A 11 11.41 -10.03 17.15
C PRO A 11 9.99 -10.11 17.74
N GLY A 12 9.27 -8.98 17.78
CA GLY A 12 7.86 -8.92 18.17
C GLY A 12 6.87 -9.00 17.01
N GLY A 13 7.33 -9.23 15.78
CA GLY A 13 6.56 -9.07 14.55
C GLY A 13 6.60 -7.64 13.99
N LEU A 14 6.12 -7.48 12.76
CA LEU A 14 6.01 -6.20 12.06
C LEU A 14 4.62 -5.62 12.30
N ALA A 15 4.54 -4.46 12.96
CA ALA A 15 3.30 -3.74 13.14
C ALA A 15 2.84 -3.14 11.79
N ILE A 16 1.70 -3.61 11.29
CA ILE A 16 1.07 -3.09 10.09
C ILE A 16 0.14 -1.95 10.52
N GLY A 17 0.51 -0.72 10.13
CA GLY A 17 -0.24 0.48 10.49
C GLY A 17 -1.61 0.51 9.82
N ALA A 18 -2.58 1.12 10.50
CA ALA A 18 -3.83 1.51 9.86
C ALA A 18 -3.57 2.64 8.86
N SER A 19 -3.65 2.32 7.56
CA SER A 19 -3.62 3.31 6.48
C SER A 19 -4.89 4.17 6.44
N ASP A 20 -5.98 3.69 7.04
CA ASP A 20 -7.21 4.45 7.22
C ASP A 20 -6.94 5.63 8.17
N ILE A 21 -6.93 6.84 7.60
CA ILE A 21 -7.12 8.07 8.35
C ILE A 21 -8.62 8.17 8.59
N PRO A 22 -9.12 8.12 9.83
CA PRO A 22 -10.54 8.35 10.08
C PRO A 22 -10.97 9.65 9.39
N ASN A 23 -11.93 9.55 8.46
CA ASN A 23 -12.37 10.73 7.74
C ASN A 23 -13.29 11.54 8.65
N ARG A 24 -12.81 12.70 9.11
CA ARG A 24 -13.62 13.65 9.89
C ARG A 24 -14.77 14.25 9.06
N ASN A 25 -14.67 14.20 7.72
CA ASN A 25 -15.52 14.87 6.73
C ASN A 25 -16.28 16.09 7.25
N PRO A 26 -15.57 17.17 7.66
CA PRO A 26 -16.23 18.30 8.31
C PRO A 26 -17.15 19.09 7.39
N LEU A 27 -17.16 18.80 6.08
CA LEU A 27 -17.94 19.52 5.07
C LEU A 27 -19.14 18.71 4.54
N GLN A 28 -19.37 17.49 5.04
CA GLN A 28 -20.35 16.54 4.46
C GLN A 28 -21.75 17.13 4.26
N ASP A 29 -22.17 18.03 5.15
CA ASP A 29 -23.51 18.61 5.18
C ASP A 29 -23.51 20.14 4.93
N LEU A 30 -22.41 20.69 4.40
CA LEU A 30 -22.29 22.13 4.11
C LEU A 30 -22.53 22.42 2.62
N GLY A 31 -23.65 23.08 2.30
CA GLY A 31 -23.87 23.67 0.97
C GLY A 31 -23.07 24.96 0.73
N SER A 32 -22.68 25.67 1.79
CA SER A 32 -21.80 26.84 1.79
C SER A 32 -21.09 26.97 3.15
N GLY A 33 -20.02 27.76 3.23
CA GLY A 33 -19.34 28.03 4.50
C GLY A 33 -20.24 28.77 5.49
N PRO A 34 -20.21 28.44 6.79
CA PRO A 34 -21.07 29.08 7.79
C PRO A 34 -20.72 30.56 7.95
N ASP A 35 -21.72 31.43 8.09
CA ASP A 35 -21.52 32.87 8.26
C ASP A 35 -21.14 33.25 9.69
N ASP A 36 -21.62 32.49 10.68
CA ASP A 36 -21.33 32.72 12.10
C ASP A 36 -19.95 32.16 12.53
N ILE A 37 -19.24 32.94 13.34
CA ILE A 37 -17.89 32.65 13.82
C ILE A 37 -17.87 31.40 14.72
N ALA A 38 -18.85 31.23 15.61
CA ALA A 38 -18.88 30.07 16.51
C ALA A 38 -19.05 28.76 15.72
N ARG A 39 -19.89 28.78 14.69
CA ARG A 39 -19.97 27.67 13.73
C ARG A 39 -18.65 27.43 13.01
N ARG A 40 -17.98 28.46 12.47
CA ARG A 40 -16.66 28.31 11.81
C ARG A 40 -15.63 27.66 12.72
N ILE A 41 -15.58 28.06 14.00
CA ILE A 41 -14.70 27.48 15.02
C ILE A 41 -15.02 26.00 15.26
N SER A 42 -16.30 25.64 15.36
CA SER A 42 -16.71 24.24 15.50
C SER A 42 -16.27 23.39 14.30
N PHE A 43 -16.34 23.94 13.08
CA PHE A 43 -15.89 23.25 11.87
C PHE A 43 -14.38 23.13 11.75
N SER A 44 -13.59 24.07 12.31
CA SER A 44 -12.13 23.97 12.33
C SER A 44 -11.60 23.06 13.44
N HIS A 45 -12.41 22.73 14.45
CA HIS A 45 -11.99 21.87 15.55
C HIS A 45 -11.68 20.44 15.12
N VAL A 46 -10.40 20.05 15.11
CA VAL A 46 -9.96 18.66 14.90
C VAL A 46 -9.82 17.96 16.26
N PRO A 47 -10.68 16.97 16.60
CA PRO A 47 -10.54 16.21 17.85
C PRO A 47 -9.25 15.37 17.86
N ALA A 48 -8.74 15.02 19.05
CA ALA A 48 -7.51 14.24 19.21
C ALA A 48 -7.45 12.97 18.33
N LEU A 49 -8.55 12.22 18.21
CA LEU A 49 -8.62 11.02 17.37
C LEU A 49 -8.23 11.25 15.90
N PHE A 50 -8.47 12.46 15.39
CA PHE A 50 -8.24 12.86 14.01
C PHE A 50 -6.94 13.67 13.84
N GLU A 51 -6.19 13.95 14.91
CA GLU A 51 -4.95 14.69 14.79
C GLU A 51 -3.83 13.84 14.20
N PRO A 52 -3.00 14.38 13.28
CA PRO A 52 -1.95 13.63 12.62
C PRO A 52 -0.84 13.16 13.57
N LEU A 53 -0.71 13.81 14.73
CA LEU A 53 0.28 13.49 15.77
C LEU A 53 -0.19 12.38 16.71
N THR A 54 -1.44 11.91 16.59
CA THR A 54 -1.97 10.80 17.38
C THR A 54 -1.38 9.49 16.88
N ARG A 55 -0.72 8.76 17.78
CA ARG A 55 -0.26 7.39 17.49
C ARG A 55 -1.49 6.52 17.25
N ARG A 56 -1.55 5.88 16.08
CA ARG A 56 -2.59 4.91 15.75
C ARG A 56 -2.17 3.51 16.19
N SER A 57 -3.13 2.71 16.61
CA SER A 57 -2.91 1.29 16.81
C SER A 57 -2.56 0.64 15.46
N SER A 58 -1.73 -0.40 15.51
CA SER A 58 -1.57 -1.30 14.38
C SER A 58 -2.89 -2.03 14.11
N GLN A 59 -3.24 -2.22 12.84
CA GLN A 59 -4.35 -3.10 12.47
C GLN A 59 -4.01 -4.55 12.80
N GLU A 60 -2.77 -4.93 12.53
CA GLU A 60 -2.26 -6.26 12.83
C GLU A 60 -0.76 -6.21 13.15
N ILE A 61 -0.29 -7.28 13.80
CA ILE A 61 1.13 -7.57 13.94
C ILE A 61 1.41 -8.79 13.07
N TRP A 62 2.05 -8.56 11.93
CA TRP A 62 2.47 -9.64 11.05
C TRP A 62 3.65 -10.39 11.68
N ARG A 63 3.61 -11.73 11.66
CA ARG A 63 4.67 -12.57 12.21
C ARG A 63 5.15 -13.60 11.19
N ALA A 64 6.45 -13.81 11.14
CA ALA A 64 7.09 -14.73 10.20
C ALA A 64 6.88 -16.22 10.51
N ASP A 65 6.38 -16.54 11.70
CA ASP A 65 6.15 -17.91 12.17
C ASP A 65 4.74 -18.44 11.85
N THR A 66 3.84 -17.61 11.30
CA THR A 66 2.52 -18.09 10.87
C THR A 66 2.60 -18.95 9.62
N ALA A 67 1.59 -19.80 9.41
CA ALA A 67 1.53 -20.70 8.27
C ALA A 67 1.43 -19.95 6.92
N ASP A 68 0.76 -18.80 6.90
CA ASP A 68 0.52 -17.94 5.73
C ASP A 68 1.57 -16.84 5.54
N ALA A 69 2.62 -16.79 6.38
CA ALA A 69 3.58 -15.70 6.39
C ALA A 69 4.29 -15.49 5.04
N ILE A 70 4.64 -16.59 4.36
CA ILE A 70 5.29 -16.56 3.05
C ILE A 70 4.30 -16.10 1.99
N ASP A 71 3.09 -16.65 1.97
CA ASP A 71 2.07 -16.32 0.96
C ASP A 71 1.72 -14.83 1.00
N ARG A 72 1.59 -14.23 2.20
CA ARG A 72 1.34 -12.79 2.34
C ARG A 72 2.47 -11.95 1.77
N ILE A 73 3.72 -12.32 2.03
CA ILE A 73 4.88 -11.57 1.52
C ILE A 73 5.03 -11.75 0.03
N THR A 74 4.86 -12.97 -0.49
CA THR A 74 4.90 -13.23 -1.92
C THR A 74 3.79 -12.48 -2.65
N GLY A 75 2.58 -12.44 -2.08
CA GLY A 75 1.47 -11.62 -2.57
C GLY A 75 1.80 -10.13 -2.60
N GLY A 76 2.30 -9.58 -1.49
CA GLY A 76 2.71 -8.17 -1.42
C GLY A 76 3.87 -7.82 -2.36
N LEU A 77 4.85 -8.72 -2.55
CA LEU A 77 5.92 -8.54 -3.53
C LEU A 77 5.38 -8.58 -4.97
N ALA A 78 4.38 -9.40 -5.25
CA ALA A 78 3.74 -9.46 -6.56
C ALA A 78 3.01 -8.16 -6.93
N GLU A 79 2.55 -7.37 -5.95
CA GLU A 79 1.96 -6.04 -6.17
C GLU A 79 2.98 -5.03 -6.73
N PHE A 80 4.27 -5.21 -6.45
CA PHE A 80 5.31 -4.39 -7.07
C PHE A 80 5.51 -4.71 -8.55
N VAL A 81 5.01 -5.83 -9.06
CA VAL A 81 5.10 -6.15 -10.49
C VAL A 81 3.98 -5.42 -11.23
N SER A 82 4.33 -4.49 -12.12
CA SER A 82 3.32 -3.76 -12.88
C SER A 82 2.63 -4.66 -13.93
N ALA A 83 1.43 -4.28 -14.36
CA ALA A 83 0.76 -4.96 -15.47
C ALA A 83 1.60 -4.93 -16.76
N SER A 84 2.34 -3.84 -17.00
CA SER A 84 3.25 -3.73 -18.15
C SER A 84 4.47 -4.66 -18.05
N ASP A 85 5.02 -4.88 -16.85
CA ASP A 85 6.09 -5.85 -16.64
C ASP A 85 5.61 -7.28 -16.88
N ARG A 86 4.42 -7.61 -16.37
CA ARG A 86 3.78 -8.92 -16.61
C ARG A 86 3.57 -9.17 -18.10
N GLN A 87 3.04 -8.19 -18.83
CA GLN A 87 2.82 -8.32 -20.27
C GLN A 87 4.13 -8.52 -21.02
N ARG A 88 5.16 -7.72 -20.72
CA ARG A 88 6.49 -7.86 -21.33
C ARG A 88 7.12 -9.22 -21.06
N LEU A 89 6.97 -9.74 -19.84
CA LEU A 89 7.43 -11.08 -19.50
C LEU A 89 6.71 -12.15 -20.33
N VAL A 90 5.39 -12.05 -20.46
CA VAL A 90 4.59 -12.97 -21.29
C VAL A 90 5.02 -12.90 -22.76
N ASP A 91 5.19 -11.70 -23.32
CA ASP A 91 5.59 -11.51 -24.71
C ASP A 91 7.00 -12.07 -24.97
N ALA A 92 7.93 -11.83 -24.03
CA ALA A 92 9.29 -12.37 -24.08
C ALA A 92 9.28 -13.91 -24.06
N LEU A 93 8.46 -14.53 -23.22
CA LEU A 93 8.32 -15.98 -23.16
C LEU A 93 7.65 -16.55 -24.41
N ALA A 94 6.61 -15.88 -24.94
CA ALA A 94 5.92 -16.29 -26.15
C ALA A 94 6.86 -16.35 -27.37
N ALA A 95 7.79 -15.40 -27.48
CA ALA A 95 8.76 -15.32 -28.56
C ALA A 95 9.88 -16.40 -28.51
N ARG A 96 10.08 -17.05 -27.37
CA ARG A 96 11.13 -18.07 -27.20
C ARG A 96 10.66 -19.46 -27.64
N PRO A 97 11.52 -20.32 -28.21
CA PRO A 97 11.17 -21.72 -28.39
C PRO A 97 10.91 -22.37 -27.02
N ALA A 98 9.87 -23.20 -26.94
CA ALA A 98 9.47 -23.88 -25.72
C ALA A 98 8.90 -25.26 -26.06
N GLN A 99 9.06 -26.21 -25.14
CA GLN A 99 8.50 -27.56 -25.32
C GLN A 99 6.99 -27.56 -25.08
N SER A 100 6.32 -28.58 -25.60
CA SER A 100 4.89 -28.81 -25.39
C SER A 100 4.72 -29.92 -24.36
N ILE A 101 4.00 -29.64 -23.28
CA ILE A 101 3.61 -30.64 -22.28
C ILE A 101 2.19 -31.08 -22.60
N GLN A 102 2.01 -32.37 -22.82
CA GLN A 102 0.74 -32.95 -23.23
C GLN A 102 0.18 -33.87 -22.14
N TYR A 103 -1.11 -33.69 -21.87
CA TYR A 103 -1.85 -34.54 -20.93
C TYR A 103 -3.02 -35.19 -21.65
N HIS A 104 -3.21 -36.48 -21.39
CA HIS A 104 -4.27 -37.28 -21.97
C HIS A 104 -5.18 -37.86 -20.89
N ALA A 105 -6.47 -37.92 -21.17
CA ALA A 105 -7.42 -38.63 -20.32
C ALA A 105 -8.64 -39.12 -21.14
N PRO A 106 -9.23 -40.26 -20.74
CA PRO A 106 -10.54 -40.65 -21.24
C PRO A 106 -11.62 -39.69 -20.73
N CYS A 107 -12.63 -39.47 -21.56
CA CYS A 107 -13.73 -38.56 -21.31
C CYS A 107 -15.06 -39.25 -21.59
N ARG A 108 -16.07 -38.92 -20.79
CA ARG A 108 -17.47 -39.15 -21.09
C ARG A 108 -18.07 -37.88 -21.66
N MET A 109 -18.73 -38.00 -22.80
CA MET A 109 -19.40 -36.91 -23.51
C MET A 109 -20.91 -37.13 -23.41
N THR A 110 -21.65 -36.12 -22.98
CA THR A 110 -23.11 -36.18 -22.86
C THR A 110 -23.71 -35.14 -23.80
N PRO A 111 -24.31 -35.58 -24.93
CA PRO A 111 -24.86 -34.67 -25.91
C PRO A 111 -26.17 -34.04 -25.42
N GLY A 112 -26.25 -32.72 -25.42
CA GLY A 112 -27.48 -31.93 -25.28
C GLY A 112 -27.96 -31.36 -26.62
N ALA A 113 -29.04 -30.58 -26.64
CA ALA A 113 -29.60 -30.02 -27.88
C ALA A 113 -28.60 -29.12 -28.62
N SER A 114 -28.00 -28.14 -27.93
CA SER A 114 -27.06 -27.15 -28.47
C SER A 114 -25.64 -27.24 -27.89
N ARG A 115 -25.42 -28.08 -26.87
CA ARG A 115 -24.17 -28.17 -26.11
C ARG A 115 -23.80 -29.60 -25.77
N TRP A 116 -22.52 -29.86 -25.53
CA TRP A 116 -22.00 -31.10 -24.98
C TRP A 116 -21.45 -30.85 -23.58
N SER A 117 -21.84 -31.68 -22.62
CA SER A 117 -21.16 -31.75 -21.33
C SER A 117 -20.07 -32.81 -21.41
N VAL A 118 -18.85 -32.45 -21.03
CA VAL A 118 -17.69 -33.35 -21.07
C VAL A 118 -17.12 -33.50 -19.68
N GLY A 119 -16.92 -34.74 -19.25
CA GLY A 119 -16.27 -35.09 -17.99
C GLY A 119 -15.14 -36.08 -18.23
N CYS A 120 -13.91 -35.68 -17.92
CA CYS A 120 -12.72 -36.53 -18.04
C CYS A 120 -12.16 -36.89 -16.66
N GLN A 121 -11.74 -38.14 -16.51
CA GLN A 121 -11.16 -38.69 -15.29
C GLN A 121 -9.78 -39.28 -15.58
N PRO A 122 -8.92 -39.42 -14.56
CA PRO A 122 -7.63 -40.09 -14.68
C PRO A 122 -7.75 -41.46 -15.36
N GLY A 123 -6.90 -41.71 -16.35
CA GLY A 123 -6.77 -43.04 -16.96
C GLY A 123 -5.94 -44.01 -16.11
N ASP A 124 -6.02 -45.31 -16.41
CA ASP A 124 -5.21 -46.34 -15.75
C ASP A 124 -3.71 -46.11 -16.05
N GLY A 125 -2.88 -46.00 -15.00
CA GLY A 125 -1.42 -45.84 -15.14
C GLY A 125 -0.86 -44.40 -15.04
N ASN A 126 -1.57 -43.49 -14.40
CA ASN A 126 -1.29 -42.04 -14.17
C ASN A 126 -1.67 -41.09 -15.31
N SER A 127 -2.78 -40.36 -15.10
CA SER A 127 -2.82 -38.93 -15.37
C SER A 127 -3.74 -38.28 -14.33
N GLY A 128 -3.21 -37.52 -13.37
CA GLY A 128 -4.03 -36.78 -12.38
C GLY A 128 -4.91 -35.68 -12.99
N LEU A 129 -5.15 -35.73 -14.30
CA LEU A 129 -6.00 -34.84 -15.05
C LEU A 129 -7.46 -35.11 -14.69
N LYS A 130 -8.15 -34.05 -14.28
CA LYS A 130 -9.61 -34.02 -14.16
C LYS A 130 -10.13 -32.83 -14.91
N LEU A 131 -11.11 -33.04 -15.79
CA LEU A 131 -11.68 -31.96 -16.59
C LEU A 131 -13.20 -32.04 -16.60
N THR A 132 -13.84 -30.89 -16.45
CA THR A 132 -15.26 -30.67 -16.73
C THR A 132 -15.39 -29.46 -17.64
N ALA A 133 -16.05 -29.66 -18.79
CA ALA A 133 -16.28 -28.64 -19.80
C ALA A 133 -17.73 -28.68 -20.31
N THR A 134 -18.26 -27.52 -20.71
CA THR A 134 -19.47 -27.38 -21.53
C THR A 134 -19.08 -26.80 -22.87
N LEU A 135 -19.18 -27.58 -23.94
CA LEU A 135 -18.80 -27.19 -25.30
C LEU A 135 -20.04 -26.85 -26.12
N ASP A 136 -19.98 -25.77 -26.90
CA ASP A 136 -21.05 -25.45 -27.84
C ASP A 136 -20.94 -26.37 -29.06
N LYS A 137 -22.07 -26.93 -29.52
CA LYS A 137 -22.07 -27.69 -30.78
C LYS A 137 -21.73 -26.74 -31.92
N THR A 138 -20.54 -26.85 -32.48
CA THR A 138 -20.17 -26.15 -33.72
C THR A 138 -21.18 -26.55 -34.81
N ARG A 139 -21.99 -25.60 -35.28
CA ARG A 139 -23.07 -25.84 -36.23
C ARG A 139 -22.56 -26.60 -37.46
N ALA A 140 -23.10 -27.79 -37.70
CA ALA A 140 -22.91 -28.58 -38.93
C ALA A 140 -23.62 -28.00 -40.18
N HIS A 141 -23.97 -26.71 -40.21
CA HIS A 141 -24.71 -26.13 -41.34
C HIS A 141 -24.16 -24.75 -41.75
N GLY A 142 -23.15 -24.79 -42.62
CA GLY A 142 -23.08 -23.95 -43.82
C GLY A 142 -22.90 -22.43 -43.67
N ARG A 143 -22.72 -21.86 -42.47
CA ARG A 143 -22.35 -20.45 -42.33
C ARG A 143 -20.90 -20.34 -41.90
N VAL A 144 -20.02 -20.19 -42.89
CA VAL A 144 -18.65 -19.73 -42.71
C VAL A 144 -18.73 -18.33 -42.11
N GLU A 145 -18.67 -18.23 -40.78
CA GLU A 145 -18.29 -16.98 -40.15
C GLU A 145 -16.84 -16.72 -40.57
N THR A 146 -16.60 -15.54 -41.13
CA THR A 146 -15.31 -15.07 -41.67
C THR A 146 -14.24 -14.85 -40.60
N ARG A 147 -14.43 -15.43 -39.42
CA ARG A 147 -13.53 -15.35 -38.26
C ARG A 147 -13.05 -16.78 -38.00
N ASN A 148 -11.73 -17.01 -38.06
CA ASN A 148 -11.11 -18.33 -37.88
C ASN A 148 -11.39 -19.00 -36.51
N GLN A 149 -12.08 -18.31 -35.60
CA GLN A 149 -12.42 -18.75 -34.25
C GLN A 149 -13.81 -18.21 -33.87
N SER A 150 -14.65 -19.06 -33.27
CA SER A 150 -15.98 -18.72 -32.74
C SER A 150 -16.09 -19.15 -31.26
N PRO A 151 -17.02 -18.59 -30.46
CA PRO A 151 -17.26 -19.09 -29.11
C PRO A 151 -17.51 -20.61 -29.13
N GLY A 152 -16.69 -21.35 -28.39
CA GLY A 152 -16.65 -22.81 -28.37
C GLY A 152 -17.17 -23.44 -27.09
N GLY A 153 -17.51 -22.61 -26.10
CA GLY A 153 -18.03 -23.03 -24.80
C GLY A 153 -17.15 -22.56 -23.64
N ARG A 154 -17.13 -23.34 -22.57
CA ARG A 154 -16.44 -23.00 -21.32
C ARG A 154 -15.86 -24.24 -20.68
N LEU A 155 -14.64 -24.08 -20.17
CA LEU A 155 -14.02 -25.01 -19.24
C LEU A 155 -14.40 -24.62 -17.81
N GLU A 156 -15.26 -25.40 -17.17
CA GLU A 156 -15.64 -25.17 -15.77
C GLU A 156 -14.46 -25.41 -14.84
N ARG A 157 -13.75 -26.53 -15.03
CA ARG A 157 -12.60 -26.90 -14.22
C ARG A 157 -11.67 -27.83 -14.98
N LEU A 158 -10.37 -27.55 -14.91
CA LEU A 158 -9.29 -28.45 -15.29
C LEU A 158 -8.32 -28.52 -14.12
N THR A 159 -7.98 -29.72 -13.66
CA THR A 159 -6.91 -29.93 -12.68
C THR A 159 -5.82 -30.74 -13.34
N LEU A 160 -4.58 -30.27 -13.25
CA LEU A 160 -3.37 -30.94 -13.74
C LEU A 160 -2.41 -31.22 -12.58
N PRO A 161 -1.61 -32.30 -12.62
CA PRO A 161 -0.71 -32.66 -11.52
C PRO A 161 0.31 -31.59 -11.13
N ALA A 162 0.98 -30.96 -12.11
CA ALA A 162 2.01 -29.94 -11.86
C ALA A 162 1.45 -28.51 -11.90
N SER A 163 0.45 -28.27 -12.74
CA SER A 163 -0.04 -26.91 -13.03
C SER A 163 -1.21 -26.48 -12.14
N GLY A 164 -1.72 -27.35 -11.27
CA GLY A 164 -2.83 -27.04 -10.37
C GLY A 164 -4.18 -26.94 -11.09
N ALA A 165 -5.07 -26.07 -10.60
CA ALA A 165 -6.44 -25.98 -11.09
C ALA A 165 -6.70 -24.68 -11.88
N PHE A 166 -7.28 -24.85 -13.07
CA PHE A 166 -7.86 -23.80 -13.90
C PHE A 166 -9.38 -23.83 -13.74
N ASN A 167 -10.01 -22.67 -13.58
CA ASN A 167 -11.46 -22.58 -13.35
C ASN A 167 -12.09 -21.54 -14.27
N SER A 168 -13.29 -21.84 -14.78
CA SER A 168 -14.13 -20.91 -15.54
C SER A 168 -13.43 -20.20 -16.70
N ILE A 169 -12.75 -20.96 -17.57
CA ILE A 169 -12.08 -20.42 -18.76
C ILE A 169 -13.04 -20.46 -19.95
N ALA A 170 -13.30 -19.31 -20.57
CA ALA A 170 -14.02 -19.26 -21.85
C ALA A 170 -13.16 -19.87 -22.96
N LEU A 171 -13.78 -20.63 -23.86
CA LEU A 171 -13.10 -21.33 -24.94
C LEU A 171 -13.56 -20.79 -26.29
N MET A 172 -12.61 -20.61 -27.20
CA MET A 172 -12.86 -20.40 -28.62
C MET A 172 -12.67 -21.72 -29.36
N SER A 173 -13.61 -22.10 -30.20
CA SER A 173 -13.50 -23.24 -31.11
C SER A 173 -12.80 -22.81 -32.39
N SER A 174 -11.89 -23.64 -32.87
CA SER A 174 -11.40 -23.58 -34.24
C SER A 174 -12.24 -24.52 -35.11
N ALA A 175 -12.44 -24.19 -36.39
CA ALA A 175 -13.16 -25.07 -37.30
C ALA A 175 -12.33 -26.37 -37.52
N PRO A 176 -12.90 -27.56 -37.25
CA PRO A 176 -12.17 -28.81 -37.44
C PRO A 176 -11.91 -29.04 -38.93
N ARG A 177 -10.73 -29.55 -39.29
CA ARG A 177 -10.51 -30.15 -40.62
C ARG A 177 -11.04 -31.58 -40.60
N ALA A 178 -11.44 -32.10 -41.76
CA ALA A 178 -11.98 -33.45 -41.86
C ALA A 178 -10.97 -34.48 -41.29
N GLY A 179 -11.38 -35.21 -40.25
CA GLY A 179 -10.55 -36.21 -39.57
C GLY A 179 -9.67 -35.69 -38.43
N GLU A 180 -9.72 -34.39 -38.10
CA GLU A 180 -8.99 -33.80 -36.96
C GLU A 180 -9.86 -33.70 -35.69
N ARG A 181 -9.20 -33.55 -34.55
CA ARG A 181 -9.85 -33.35 -33.23
C ARG A 181 -10.53 -31.98 -33.15
N ASP A 182 -11.66 -31.92 -32.47
CA ASP A 182 -12.32 -30.64 -32.15
C ASP A 182 -11.41 -29.84 -31.22
N THR A 183 -10.93 -28.70 -31.69
CA THR A 183 -9.86 -27.94 -31.06
C THR A 183 -10.36 -26.64 -30.48
N PHE A 184 -10.01 -26.40 -29.22
CA PHE A 184 -10.40 -25.25 -28.42
C PHE A 184 -9.16 -24.54 -27.86
N THR A 185 -9.23 -23.21 -27.81
CA THR A 185 -8.19 -22.35 -27.22
C THR A 185 -8.81 -21.41 -26.19
N PRO A 186 -8.14 -21.06 -25.08
CA PRO A 186 -8.66 -20.07 -24.14
C PRO A 186 -8.94 -18.70 -24.79
N ASP A 187 -10.06 -18.07 -24.46
CA ASP A 187 -10.44 -16.71 -24.88
C ASP A 187 -9.86 -15.64 -23.94
N ASN A 188 -8.63 -15.83 -23.49
CA ASN A 188 -7.96 -14.95 -22.55
C ASN A 188 -6.64 -14.48 -23.15
N LYS A 189 -6.38 -13.17 -23.05
CA LYS A 189 -5.08 -12.57 -23.37
C LYS A 189 -4.60 -11.74 -22.17
N PRO A 190 -3.46 -12.09 -21.54
CA PRO A 190 -2.61 -13.25 -21.84
C PRO A 190 -3.30 -14.59 -21.54
N LEU A 191 -2.75 -15.68 -22.10
CA LEU A 191 -3.25 -17.03 -21.85
C LEU A 191 -3.20 -17.38 -20.35
N PRO A 192 -4.15 -18.17 -19.82
CA PRO A 192 -4.18 -18.56 -18.43
C PRO A 192 -3.00 -19.48 -18.11
N ARG A 193 -2.34 -19.25 -16.97
CA ARG A 193 -1.17 -20.00 -16.52
C ARG A 193 -1.46 -20.83 -15.28
N GLY A 194 -0.80 -21.98 -15.18
CA GLY A 194 -0.85 -22.84 -14.00
C GLY A 194 0.00 -22.31 -12.85
N ALA A 195 -0.03 -23.02 -11.72
CA ALA A 195 0.82 -22.75 -10.56
C ALA A 195 2.33 -22.92 -10.87
N ASP A 196 2.64 -23.72 -11.90
CA ASP A 196 3.97 -23.91 -12.49
C ASP A 196 4.37 -22.79 -13.47
N GLY A 197 3.51 -21.79 -13.68
CA GLY A 197 3.76 -20.65 -14.57
C GLY A 197 3.64 -20.94 -16.06
N ASN A 198 3.30 -22.17 -16.47
CA ASN A 198 3.15 -22.56 -17.88
C ASN A 198 1.74 -22.18 -18.39
N PRO A 199 1.59 -21.64 -19.62
CA PRO A 199 0.29 -21.28 -20.16
C PRO A 199 -0.44 -22.48 -20.77
N LEU A 200 -1.75 -22.52 -20.56
CA LEU A 200 -2.67 -23.41 -21.25
C LEU A 200 -2.90 -22.88 -22.66
N VAL A 201 -2.50 -23.66 -23.67
CA VAL A 201 -2.52 -23.22 -25.07
C VAL A 201 -3.69 -23.82 -25.83
N ARG A 202 -3.94 -25.12 -25.65
CA ARG A 202 -4.91 -25.85 -26.45
C ARG A 202 -5.57 -26.97 -25.65
N ILE A 203 -6.85 -27.19 -25.93
CA ILE A 203 -7.62 -28.37 -25.50
C ILE A 203 -8.23 -28.98 -26.75
N ALA A 204 -8.00 -30.25 -26.99
CA ALA A 204 -8.55 -30.97 -28.14
C ALA A 204 -9.33 -32.18 -27.68
N PHE A 205 -10.53 -32.37 -28.21
CA PHE A 205 -11.41 -33.50 -27.92
C PHE A 205 -11.56 -34.40 -29.13
N GLN A 206 -11.64 -35.71 -28.88
CA GLN A 206 -11.88 -36.70 -29.91
C GLN A 206 -12.94 -37.69 -29.43
N VAL A 207 -14.02 -37.85 -30.18
CA VAL A 207 -15.01 -38.91 -29.94
C VAL A 207 -14.43 -40.25 -30.40
N SER A 208 -14.69 -41.31 -29.64
CA SER A 208 -14.27 -42.66 -29.97
C SER A 208 -15.07 -43.21 -31.16
N PRO A 209 -14.44 -43.87 -32.15
CA PRO A 209 -15.15 -44.46 -33.28
C PRO A 209 -16.24 -45.43 -32.81
N GLY A 210 -17.48 -45.20 -33.27
CA GLY A 210 -18.63 -46.06 -32.95
C GLY A 210 -19.17 -45.93 -31.52
N LYS A 211 -18.61 -45.06 -30.67
CA LYS A 211 -19.08 -44.79 -29.30
C LYS A 211 -19.21 -43.28 -29.05
N PRO A 212 -20.38 -42.68 -29.35
CA PRO A 212 -20.55 -41.22 -29.31
C PRO A 212 -20.44 -40.62 -27.91
N ASP A 213 -20.61 -41.42 -26.86
CA ASP A 213 -20.55 -40.98 -25.46
C ASP A 213 -19.15 -41.15 -24.84
N ASP A 214 -18.22 -41.82 -25.55
CA ASP A 214 -16.86 -42.07 -25.11
C ASP A 214 -15.89 -41.23 -25.96
N GLY A 215 -14.88 -40.63 -25.35
CA GLY A 215 -13.88 -39.85 -26.06
C GLY A 215 -12.57 -39.71 -25.29
N GLU A 216 -11.67 -38.92 -25.85
CA GLU A 216 -10.39 -38.56 -25.23
C GLU A 216 -10.19 -37.05 -25.30
N VAL A 217 -9.49 -36.53 -24.30
CA VAL A 217 -8.97 -35.16 -24.31
C VAL A 217 -7.46 -35.16 -24.42
N LEU A 218 -6.93 -34.23 -25.21
CA LEU A 218 -5.55 -33.78 -25.17
C LEU A 218 -5.52 -32.34 -24.66
N VAL A 219 -4.85 -32.13 -23.54
CA VAL A 219 -4.55 -30.78 -23.02
C VAL A 219 -3.09 -30.47 -23.32
N GLU A 220 -2.84 -29.31 -23.93
CA GLU A 220 -1.51 -28.85 -24.26
C GLU A 220 -1.14 -27.59 -23.46
N MET A 221 -0.03 -27.68 -22.74
CA MET A 221 0.64 -26.58 -22.05
C MET A 221 1.96 -26.28 -22.76
N ARG A 222 2.44 -25.04 -22.66
CA ARG A 222 3.78 -24.66 -23.15
C ARG A 222 4.76 -24.57 -21.99
N GLU A 223 5.87 -25.28 -22.04
CA GLU A 223 6.88 -25.26 -20.98
C GLU A 223 7.77 -24.02 -21.12
N GLU A 224 7.34 -22.92 -20.52
CA GLU A 224 8.03 -21.62 -20.64
C GLU A 224 8.69 -21.20 -19.34
N PHE A 225 8.12 -21.57 -18.20
CA PHE A 225 8.54 -21.04 -16.91
C PHE A 225 9.93 -21.48 -16.45
N PRO A 226 10.46 -22.67 -16.81
CA PRO A 226 11.85 -23.02 -16.54
C PRO A 226 12.86 -22.00 -17.08
N ALA A 227 12.55 -21.29 -18.17
CA ALA A 227 13.40 -20.22 -18.67
C ALA A 227 13.47 -19.02 -17.72
N VAL A 228 12.37 -18.71 -17.02
CA VAL A 228 12.32 -17.67 -15.98
C VAL A 228 13.13 -18.11 -14.77
N GLU A 229 12.95 -19.34 -14.30
CA GLU A 229 13.68 -19.89 -13.15
C GLU A 229 15.19 -19.89 -13.39
N GLN A 230 15.62 -20.34 -14.57
CA GLN A 230 17.03 -20.31 -14.98
C GLN A 230 17.56 -18.88 -15.07
N ALA A 231 16.80 -17.94 -15.64
CA ALA A 231 17.21 -16.55 -15.75
C ALA A 231 17.35 -15.88 -14.37
N VAL A 232 16.39 -16.10 -13.46
CA VAL A 232 16.42 -15.58 -12.09
C VAL A 232 17.59 -16.17 -11.31
N THR A 233 17.81 -17.48 -11.41
CA THR A 233 18.95 -18.16 -10.77
C THR A 233 20.28 -17.60 -11.27
N ALA A 234 20.44 -17.47 -12.59
CA ALA A 234 21.65 -16.92 -13.19
C ALA A 234 21.89 -15.44 -12.82
N LEU A 235 20.82 -14.65 -12.62
CA LEU A 235 20.94 -13.27 -12.13
C LEU A 235 21.33 -13.23 -10.65
N ALA A 236 20.78 -14.11 -9.82
CA ALA A 236 21.07 -14.19 -8.40
C ALA A 236 22.52 -14.64 -8.13
N GLU A 237 23.03 -15.57 -8.93
CA GLU A 237 24.42 -16.08 -8.85
C GLU A 237 25.43 -15.19 -9.59
N GLY A 238 24.95 -14.28 -10.43
CA GLY A 238 25.77 -13.37 -11.21
C GLY A 238 26.34 -12.18 -10.42
N PRO A 239 27.22 -11.37 -11.04
CA PRO A 239 27.85 -10.22 -10.39
C PRO A 239 26.84 -9.15 -9.94
N ASP A 240 25.70 -9.05 -10.64
CA ASP A 240 24.62 -8.11 -10.28
C ASP A 240 23.70 -8.64 -9.16
N GLY A 241 23.85 -9.91 -8.76
CA GLY A 241 23.01 -10.58 -7.78
C GLY A 241 22.86 -9.80 -6.46
N PRO A 242 23.96 -9.34 -5.82
CA PRO A 242 23.88 -8.52 -4.62
C PRO A 242 23.11 -7.21 -4.80
N ALA A 243 23.18 -6.61 -6.00
CA ALA A 243 22.46 -5.38 -6.30
C ALA A 243 20.96 -5.63 -6.52
N LEU A 244 20.60 -6.72 -7.19
CA LEU A 244 19.23 -7.06 -7.58
C LEU A 244 18.43 -7.77 -6.47
N PHE A 245 19.07 -8.60 -5.65
CA PHE A 245 18.43 -9.45 -4.63
C PHE A 245 18.94 -9.22 -3.21
N GLY A 246 19.85 -8.25 -3.02
CA GLY A 246 20.37 -7.90 -1.71
C GLY A 246 19.35 -7.24 -0.76
N PRO A 247 19.73 -6.94 0.48
CA PRO A 247 18.85 -6.38 1.51
C PRO A 247 18.59 -4.87 1.30
N ARG A 248 18.08 -4.50 0.13
CA ARG A 248 17.72 -3.13 -0.28
C ARG A 248 16.24 -3.08 -0.69
N PRO A 249 15.63 -1.89 -0.83
CA PRO A 249 14.31 -1.77 -1.44
C PRO A 249 14.25 -2.50 -2.79
N PHE A 250 13.13 -3.19 -3.05
CA PHE A 250 12.95 -4.03 -4.24
C PHE A 250 13.22 -3.24 -5.53
N PRO A 251 14.32 -3.54 -6.27
CA PRO A 251 14.75 -2.73 -7.41
C PRO A 251 14.00 -3.13 -8.68
N ARG A 252 12.66 -2.99 -8.68
CA ARG A 252 11.74 -3.49 -9.73
C ARG A 252 12.26 -3.25 -11.13
N GLU A 253 12.62 -2.00 -11.45
CA GLU A 253 13.00 -1.62 -12.82
C GLU A 253 14.30 -2.30 -13.27
N GLN A 254 15.32 -2.32 -12.41
CA GLN A 254 16.61 -2.94 -12.70
C GLN A 254 16.46 -4.47 -12.79
N LEU A 255 15.69 -5.07 -11.89
CA LEU A 255 15.42 -6.50 -11.87
C LEU A 255 14.68 -6.95 -13.13
N PHE A 256 13.59 -6.28 -13.51
CA PHE A 256 12.84 -6.64 -14.71
C PHE A 256 13.61 -6.34 -15.99
N ALA A 257 14.39 -5.26 -16.05
CA ALA A 257 15.27 -5.00 -17.18
C ALA A 257 16.30 -6.14 -17.35
N ALA A 258 16.95 -6.58 -16.28
CA ALA A 258 17.91 -7.66 -16.29
C ALA A 258 17.27 -9.02 -16.65
N LEU A 259 16.10 -9.31 -16.09
CA LEU A 259 15.33 -10.53 -16.39
C LEU A 259 14.90 -10.57 -17.86
N LEU A 260 14.29 -9.50 -18.37
CA LEU A 260 13.83 -9.41 -19.75
C LEU A 260 15.00 -9.50 -20.74
N ALA A 261 16.14 -8.86 -20.44
CA ALA A 261 17.35 -8.98 -21.24
C ALA A 261 17.86 -10.43 -21.32
N ARG A 262 17.86 -11.17 -20.19
CA ARG A 262 18.22 -12.60 -20.15
C ARG A 262 17.26 -13.47 -20.94
N LEU A 263 15.98 -13.11 -20.98
CA LEU A 263 14.97 -13.80 -21.77
C LEU A 263 15.03 -13.43 -23.26
N GLY A 264 15.87 -12.46 -23.66
CA GLY A 264 16.04 -12.03 -25.05
C GLY A 264 14.99 -11.01 -25.52
N ALA A 265 14.30 -10.36 -24.58
CA ALA A 265 13.34 -9.31 -24.88
C ALA A 265 14.07 -8.03 -25.38
N PRO A 266 13.42 -7.21 -26.22
CA PRO A 266 13.98 -5.93 -26.62
C PRO A 266 14.19 -5.02 -25.40
N VAL A 267 15.30 -4.28 -25.41
CA VAL A 267 15.60 -3.30 -24.37
C VAL A 267 14.59 -2.17 -24.46
N VAL A 268 13.89 -1.91 -23.37
CA VAL A 268 12.93 -0.80 -23.27
C VAL A 268 13.47 0.23 -22.29
N THR A 269 13.53 1.48 -22.71
CA THR A 269 13.86 2.60 -21.83
C THR A 269 12.76 2.75 -20.76
N PRO A 270 13.09 2.71 -19.46
CA PRO A 270 12.09 2.88 -18.40
C PRO A 270 11.35 4.21 -18.54
N CYS A 271 10.05 4.22 -18.25
CA CYS A 271 9.18 5.38 -18.44
C CYS A 271 9.38 6.52 -17.43
N CYS A 272 10.37 6.42 -16.53
CA CYS A 272 10.51 7.29 -15.37
C CYS A 272 11.91 7.90 -15.19
N GLN A 273 12.75 7.94 -16.22
CA GLN A 273 14.06 8.64 -16.15
C GLN A 273 13.95 10.13 -15.78
N ALA A 274 12.77 10.73 -15.92
CA ALA A 274 12.51 12.07 -15.40
C ALA A 274 12.59 12.16 -13.87
N ALA A 275 12.26 11.07 -13.15
CA ALA A 275 12.40 10.97 -11.71
C ALA A 275 13.87 10.90 -11.27
N ASP A 276 14.77 10.33 -12.08
CA ASP A 276 16.22 10.33 -11.81
C ASP A 276 16.83 11.75 -11.85
N LYS A 277 16.14 12.70 -12.51
CA LYS A 277 16.50 14.12 -12.52
C LYS A 277 15.91 14.90 -11.36
N LEU A 278 15.01 14.31 -10.58
CA LEU A 278 14.53 14.94 -9.37
C LEU A 278 15.66 14.90 -8.33
N PRO A 279 15.86 15.97 -7.55
CA PRO A 279 16.77 15.90 -6.42
C PRO A 279 16.32 14.75 -5.50
N PRO A 280 17.27 14.06 -4.84
CA PRO A 280 16.91 12.99 -3.91
C PRO A 280 15.91 13.53 -2.88
N PRO A 281 14.89 12.75 -2.48
CA PRO A 281 13.97 13.18 -1.45
C PRO A 281 14.77 13.52 -0.21
N GLN A 282 14.79 14.80 0.13
CA GLN A 282 15.38 15.25 1.38
C GLN A 282 14.27 15.15 2.42
N LEU A 283 14.60 14.58 3.59
CA LEU A 283 13.78 14.87 4.76
C LEU A 283 13.74 16.39 4.85
N GLU A 284 12.55 16.94 4.99
CA GLU A 284 12.38 18.35 5.34
C GLU A 284 13.11 18.55 6.66
N VAL A 285 14.34 19.03 6.56
CA VAL A 285 15.13 19.39 7.72
C VAL A 285 14.41 20.59 8.24
N THR A 286 13.80 20.49 9.42
CA THR A 286 13.26 21.64 10.16
C THR A 286 14.30 22.73 10.05
N ALA A 287 14.02 23.73 9.22
CA ALA A 287 14.94 24.83 9.03
C ALA A 287 15.02 25.52 10.39
N ILE A 288 16.06 25.18 11.16
CA ILE A 288 16.43 25.94 12.34
C ILE A 288 16.73 27.31 11.77
N ALA A 289 15.86 28.27 12.05
CA ALA A 289 16.01 29.62 11.49
C ALA A 289 17.44 30.11 11.75
N PRO A 290 18.16 30.63 10.73
CA PRO A 290 19.52 31.14 10.87
C PRO A 290 19.49 32.44 11.67
N SER A 291 19.31 32.30 12.98
CA SER A 291 19.34 33.31 14.05
C SER A 291 18.78 32.70 15.33
N SER A 292 19.18 31.46 15.67
CA SER A 292 18.98 30.94 17.03
C SER A 292 19.89 31.72 17.98
N PRO A 293 19.36 32.43 18.98
CA PRO A 293 20.20 33.05 20.00
C PRO A 293 20.60 31.98 21.01
N ALA A 294 21.43 31.04 20.58
CA ALA A 294 22.16 30.15 21.49
C ALA A 294 23.31 30.88 22.21
N LEU A 295 23.49 32.18 21.95
CA LEU A 295 24.61 33.00 22.44
C LEU A 295 24.19 34.16 23.38
N VAL A 296 22.91 34.26 23.75
CA VAL A 296 22.43 35.23 24.76
C VAL A 296 21.79 34.45 25.90
N PRO A 297 22.04 34.77 27.19
CA PRO A 297 21.39 34.11 28.30
C PRO A 297 19.86 34.21 28.14
N VAL A 298 19.23 33.07 27.83
CA VAL A 298 17.78 32.97 27.84
C VAL A 298 17.35 33.12 29.30
N ALA A 299 16.36 33.99 29.58
CA ALA A 299 15.84 34.14 30.94
C ALA A 299 15.51 32.74 31.54
N PRO A 300 15.80 32.47 32.83
CA PRO A 300 15.63 31.13 33.42
C PRO A 300 14.22 30.54 33.22
N VAL A 301 13.21 31.41 33.20
CA VAL A 301 11.80 31.08 32.95
C VAL A 301 11.56 30.46 31.57
N LEU A 302 12.33 30.84 30.56
CA LEU A 302 12.20 30.39 29.17
C LEU A 302 13.02 29.12 28.91
N GLN A 303 14.09 28.89 29.67
CA GLN A 303 15.02 27.79 29.46
C GLN A 303 14.34 26.41 29.54
N GLY A 304 13.31 26.26 30.38
CA GLY A 304 12.57 25.01 30.51
C GLY A 304 11.76 24.60 29.27
N PHE A 305 11.43 25.53 28.37
CA PHE A 305 10.61 25.24 27.18
C PHE A 305 11.44 24.61 26.05
N TYR A 306 12.70 25.00 25.90
CA TYR A 306 13.52 24.58 24.76
C TYR A 306 13.68 23.05 24.61
N PRO A 307 13.98 22.27 25.66
CA PRO A 307 14.23 20.84 25.53
C PRO A 307 13.05 20.04 24.94
N TYR A 308 11.82 20.50 25.14
CA TYR A 308 10.61 19.76 24.76
C TYR A 308 9.82 20.43 23.63
N CYS A 309 9.87 21.77 23.53
CA CYS A 309 9.09 22.51 22.56
C CYS A 309 9.89 22.84 21.29
N ALA A 310 11.21 23.02 21.36
CA ALA A 310 12.01 23.49 20.23
C ALA A 310 12.02 22.53 19.04
N THR A 311 11.95 21.22 19.30
CA THR A 311 11.88 20.18 18.27
C THR A 311 10.74 20.39 17.26
N CYS A 312 9.64 21.01 17.69
CA CYS A 312 8.49 21.29 16.83
C CYS A 312 8.25 22.78 16.59
N HIS A 313 8.53 23.64 17.57
CA HIS A 313 8.16 25.06 17.58
C HIS A 313 9.33 26.02 17.30
N GLN A 314 10.47 25.49 16.86
CA GLN A 314 11.62 26.26 16.39
C GLN A 314 11.98 25.90 14.94
N SER A 315 11.01 26.04 14.04
CA SER A 315 11.17 25.76 12.61
C SER A 315 10.78 26.97 11.75
N ALA A 316 11.10 26.91 10.45
CA ALA A 316 10.57 27.85 9.45
C ALA A 316 9.13 27.51 9.02
N GLU A 317 8.56 26.41 9.50
CA GLU A 317 7.21 25.98 9.12
C GLU A 317 6.14 26.89 9.72
N THR A 318 5.02 27.01 9.00
CA THR A 318 3.85 27.75 9.51
C THR A 318 3.11 26.95 10.59
N PHE A 319 3.21 25.62 10.56
CA PHE A 319 2.58 24.74 11.53
C PHE A 319 3.56 23.63 11.99
N PRO A 320 3.68 23.39 13.32
CA PRO A 320 3.05 24.16 14.39
C PRO A 320 3.70 25.57 14.53
N PRO A 321 3.02 26.55 15.16
CA PRO A 321 3.51 27.94 15.19
C PRO A 321 4.89 28.05 15.84
N ASN A 322 5.81 28.77 15.20
CA ASN A 322 7.21 28.88 15.58
C ASN A 322 7.49 29.92 16.70
N PHE A 323 6.83 29.76 17.85
CA PHE A 323 6.90 30.74 18.96
C PHE A 323 8.24 30.79 19.72
N LEU A 324 9.23 29.96 19.35
CA LEU A 324 10.57 29.95 19.95
C LEU A 324 11.64 30.63 19.10
N THR A 325 11.24 31.38 18.07
CA THR A 325 12.15 32.13 17.20
C THR A 325 12.12 33.62 17.54
N GLY A 326 13.29 34.27 17.56
CA GLY A 326 13.46 35.71 17.82
C GLY A 326 14.30 36.01 19.06
N THR A 327 14.30 37.27 19.50
CA THR A 327 14.97 37.69 20.74
C THR A 327 14.28 37.11 21.98
N ALA A 328 14.96 37.10 23.13
CA ALA A 328 14.39 36.57 24.38
C ALA A 328 13.06 37.23 24.76
N SER A 329 12.93 38.56 24.61
CA SER A 329 11.69 39.28 24.88
C SER A 329 10.58 38.95 23.87
N GLN A 330 10.94 38.73 22.60
CA GLN A 330 9.99 38.29 21.58
C GLN A 330 9.48 36.88 21.88
N VAL A 331 10.36 35.94 22.23
CA VAL A 331 10.00 34.56 22.58
C VAL A 331 9.11 34.54 23.82
N GLU A 332 9.42 35.34 24.85
CA GLU A 332 8.56 35.45 26.03
C GLU A 332 7.16 35.97 25.69
N ALA A 333 7.08 37.04 24.88
CA ALA A 333 5.80 37.59 24.44
C ALA A 333 4.99 36.57 23.63
N GLN A 334 5.64 35.81 22.73
CA GLN A 334 5.01 34.77 21.93
C GLN A 334 4.52 33.59 22.79
N LEU A 335 5.30 33.17 23.80
CA LEU A 335 4.89 32.13 24.76
C LEU A 335 3.69 32.57 25.60
N ARG A 336 3.69 33.82 26.11
CA ARG A 336 2.55 34.40 26.85
C ARG A 336 1.30 34.51 25.96
N GLN A 337 1.49 34.94 24.70
CA GLN A 337 0.41 34.96 23.70
C GLN A 337 -0.18 33.56 23.49
N CYS A 338 0.67 32.52 23.39
CA CYS A 338 0.29 31.13 23.18
C CYS A 338 -0.21 30.42 24.46
N ALA A 339 -0.11 31.04 25.64
CA ALA A 339 -0.33 30.42 26.94
C ALA A 339 -1.62 29.59 27.06
N PRO A 340 -2.81 30.03 26.57
CA PRO A 340 -4.03 29.22 26.67
C PRO A 340 -3.91 27.89 25.91
N ARG A 341 -3.31 27.91 24.72
CA ARG A 341 -3.12 26.72 23.88
C ARG A 341 -2.07 25.78 24.48
N LEU A 342 -0.97 26.33 25.01
CA LEU A 342 0.04 25.57 25.74
C LEU A 342 -0.54 24.89 26.98
N TYR A 343 -1.33 25.62 27.78
CA TYR A 343 -1.96 25.09 28.99
C TYR A 343 -2.84 23.89 28.68
N VAL A 344 -3.72 24.00 27.68
CA VAL A 344 -4.57 22.88 27.24
C VAL A 344 -3.71 21.69 26.82
N ARG A 345 -2.75 21.88 25.92
CA ARG A 345 -1.94 20.79 25.35
C ARG A 345 -1.05 20.11 26.39
N LEU A 346 -0.47 20.85 27.33
CA LEU A 346 0.29 20.29 28.45
C LEU A 346 -0.63 19.49 29.39
N SER A 347 -1.86 19.96 29.61
CA SER A 347 -2.86 19.29 30.46
C SER A 347 -3.39 17.98 29.87
N MET A 348 -3.34 17.80 28.54
CA MET A 348 -3.81 16.56 27.89
C MET A 348 -3.03 15.30 28.30
N ALA A 349 -1.83 15.44 28.88
CA ALA A 349 -1.09 14.29 29.41
C ALA A 349 -1.80 13.66 30.63
N ASP A 350 -2.61 14.43 31.38
CA ASP A 350 -3.38 13.93 32.52
C ASP A 350 -4.67 13.21 32.07
N GLN A 351 -5.12 13.44 30.85
CA GLN A 351 -6.34 12.83 30.30
C GLN A 351 -6.05 11.43 29.73
N THR A 352 -7.02 10.52 29.86
CA THR A 352 -6.96 9.24 29.14
C THR A 352 -7.12 9.47 27.63
N PRO A 353 -6.60 8.58 26.76
CA PRO A 353 -6.65 8.77 25.32
C PRO A 353 -8.05 9.09 24.77
N GLU A 354 -9.09 8.48 25.34
CA GLU A 354 -10.49 8.61 24.92
C GLU A 354 -11.10 9.97 25.30
N HIS A 355 -10.61 10.60 26.37
CA HIS A 355 -11.12 11.87 26.90
C HIS A 355 -10.31 13.08 26.43
N ARG A 356 -9.25 12.87 25.64
CA ARG A 356 -8.43 13.96 25.12
C ARG A 356 -9.19 14.76 24.08
N ASN A 357 -9.33 16.05 24.35
CA ASN A 357 -9.80 16.99 23.34
C ASN A 357 -8.74 17.17 22.23
N LYS A 358 -7.45 17.11 22.60
CA LYS A 358 -6.28 17.37 21.76
C LYS A 358 -5.11 16.42 22.10
N THR A 359 -4.17 16.19 21.18
CA THR A 359 -2.93 15.46 21.51
C THR A 359 -2.11 16.20 22.56
N PRO A 360 -1.46 15.47 23.49
CA PRO A 360 -0.58 16.07 24.48
C PRO A 360 0.63 16.73 23.83
N MET A 361 1.19 17.71 24.54
CA MET A 361 2.46 18.32 24.18
C MET A 361 3.56 17.93 25.18
N PRO A 362 4.71 17.41 24.69
CA PRO A 362 4.93 16.96 23.32
C PRO A 362 4.05 15.73 22.97
N PRO A 363 3.83 15.44 21.67
CA PRO A 363 3.09 14.24 21.25
C PRO A 363 3.76 12.96 21.74
N GLU A 364 2.96 11.92 22.04
CA GLU A 364 3.46 10.66 22.58
C GLU A 364 4.52 9.97 21.70
N SER A 365 4.44 10.18 20.37
CA SER A 365 5.41 9.64 19.42
C SER A 365 6.82 10.22 19.58
N LEU A 366 6.97 11.40 20.19
CA LEU A 366 8.27 12.05 20.43
C LEU A 366 8.84 11.78 21.82
N LEU A 367 8.05 11.28 22.77
CA LEU A 367 8.52 11.03 24.14
C LEU A 367 9.75 10.10 24.21
N PRO A 368 9.87 9.03 23.38
CA PRO A 368 11.08 8.21 23.36
C PRO A 368 12.35 8.98 23.00
N ALA A 369 12.26 10.01 22.14
CA ALA A 369 13.41 10.86 21.79
C ALA A 369 13.87 11.72 22.98
N PHE A 370 13.01 11.96 23.96
CA PHE A 370 13.31 12.62 25.22
C PHE A 370 13.65 11.63 26.34
N GLY A 371 13.77 10.34 26.03
CA GLY A 371 14.07 9.30 27.03
C GLY A 371 12.94 9.08 28.04
N THR A 372 11.69 9.35 27.66
CA THR A 372 10.52 9.18 28.53
C THR A 372 9.34 8.53 27.78
N ASP A 373 8.26 8.28 28.51
CA ASP A 373 6.98 7.84 27.97
C ASP A 373 5.84 8.70 28.53
N ILE A 374 4.58 8.40 28.20
CA ILE A 374 3.46 9.22 28.64
C ILE A 374 3.27 9.22 30.16
N ALA A 375 3.59 8.12 30.84
CA ALA A 375 3.48 8.01 32.29
C ALA A 375 4.60 8.83 32.98
N GLY A 376 5.83 8.68 32.50
CA GLY A 376 6.98 9.45 32.94
C GLY A 376 6.82 10.95 32.69
N TRP A 377 6.33 11.34 31.51
CA TRP A 377 6.07 12.74 31.18
C TRP A 377 4.99 13.35 32.07
N ARG A 378 3.89 12.63 32.29
CA ARG A 378 2.80 13.06 33.18
C ARG A 378 3.31 13.38 34.58
N ALA A 379 4.15 12.50 35.13
CA ALA A 379 4.71 12.63 36.48
C ALA A 379 5.96 13.54 36.54
N SER A 380 6.44 14.06 35.41
CA SER A 380 7.72 14.75 35.37
C SER A 380 7.68 16.13 36.06
N PRO A 381 8.71 16.50 36.85
CA PRO A 381 8.86 17.85 37.38
C PRO A 381 8.96 18.91 36.28
N ALA A 382 9.55 18.56 35.14
CA ALA A 382 9.68 19.45 33.99
C ALA A 382 8.31 19.87 33.44
N ARG A 383 7.41 18.92 33.19
CA ARG A 383 6.04 19.21 32.77
C ARG A 383 5.31 20.05 33.81
N ALA A 384 5.41 19.69 35.09
CA ALA A 384 4.77 20.43 36.17
C ALA A 384 5.24 21.90 36.22
N ALA A 385 6.54 22.15 36.05
CA ALA A 385 7.10 23.49 36.00
C ALA A 385 6.61 24.29 34.78
N LEU A 386 6.53 23.67 33.60
CA LEU A 386 5.97 24.29 32.40
C LEU A 386 4.50 24.66 32.59
N LEU A 387 3.69 23.75 33.12
CA LEU A 387 2.27 23.97 33.35
C LEU A 387 2.04 25.07 34.41
N ALA A 388 2.85 25.08 35.48
CA ALA A 388 2.80 26.12 36.50
C ALA A 388 3.19 27.49 35.94
N GLN A 389 4.23 27.57 35.12
CA GLN A 389 4.66 28.82 34.50
C GLN A 389 3.58 29.39 33.57
N VAL A 390 3.02 28.55 32.70
CA VAL A 390 1.93 28.95 31.80
C VAL A 390 0.70 29.35 32.61
N GLY A 391 0.38 28.62 33.67
CA GLY A 391 -0.76 28.95 34.53
C GLY A 391 -0.58 30.27 35.30
N ASN A 392 0.64 30.60 35.71
CA ASN A 392 0.96 31.89 36.32
C ASN A 392 0.76 33.05 35.34
N TRP A 393 1.12 32.89 34.05
CA TRP A 393 0.82 33.90 33.03
C TRP A 393 -0.69 34.12 32.86
N LEU A 394 -1.47 33.04 32.75
CA LEU A 394 -2.93 33.14 32.64
C LEU A 394 -3.59 33.76 33.88
N ARG A 395 -3.08 33.46 35.08
CA ARG A 395 -3.53 34.09 36.32
C ARG A 395 -3.20 35.57 36.37
N ALA A 396 -2.00 35.97 35.93
CA ALA A 396 -1.62 37.37 35.87
C ALA A 396 -2.52 38.18 34.92
N GLU A 397 -3.03 37.56 33.86
CA GLU A 397 -3.95 38.19 32.89
C GLU A 397 -5.40 38.28 33.40
N THR A 398 -5.88 37.22 34.06
CA THR A 398 -7.33 37.07 34.36
C THR A 398 -7.68 37.24 35.84
N GLY A 399 -6.68 37.30 36.72
CA GLY A 399 -6.84 37.27 38.18
C GLY A 399 -7.31 35.92 38.74
N LYS A 400 -7.48 34.88 37.92
CA LYS A 400 -8.00 33.56 38.31
C LYS A 400 -7.05 32.44 37.93
N THR A 401 -7.05 31.35 38.69
CA THR A 401 -6.34 30.13 38.28
C THR A 401 -7.00 29.58 37.00
N PRO A 402 -6.22 29.19 35.98
CA PRO A 402 -6.77 28.63 34.75
C PRO A 402 -7.52 27.32 35.00
N ASP A 403 -8.68 27.19 34.38
CA ASP A 403 -9.51 26.00 34.42
C ASP A 403 -9.62 25.42 33.00
N LEU A 404 -9.33 24.13 32.86
CA LEU A 404 -9.28 23.45 31.56
C LEU A 404 -10.66 23.40 30.89
N THR A 405 -11.71 23.16 31.65
CA THR A 405 -13.10 23.09 31.16
C THR A 405 -13.55 24.45 30.65
N LEU A 406 -13.26 25.53 31.40
CA LEU A 406 -13.60 26.90 30.98
C LEU A 406 -12.83 27.33 29.74
N LEU A 407 -11.54 26.99 29.63
CA LEU A 407 -10.74 27.27 28.43
C LEU A 407 -11.27 26.54 27.19
N LEU A 408 -11.84 25.35 27.36
CA LEU A 408 -12.36 24.53 26.27
C LEU A 408 -13.86 24.76 25.98
N ALA A 409 -14.56 25.59 26.77
CA ALA A 409 -16.01 25.81 26.61
C ALA A 409 -16.40 26.35 25.21
N GLY A 410 -15.55 27.19 24.60
CA GLY A 410 -15.72 27.68 23.23
C GLY A 410 -15.02 26.83 22.16
N GLY A 411 -14.41 25.71 22.55
CA GLY A 411 -13.53 24.90 21.71
C GLY A 411 -12.10 25.42 21.64
N TYR A 412 -11.13 24.51 21.44
CA TYR A 412 -9.71 24.85 21.39
C TYR A 412 -9.37 25.88 20.30
N GLU A 413 -10.10 25.89 19.18
CA GLU A 413 -9.82 26.83 18.09
C GLU A 413 -10.33 28.26 18.34
N ALA A 414 -11.17 28.46 19.36
CA ALA A 414 -11.53 29.79 19.86
C ALA A 414 -10.40 30.44 20.68
N LEU A 415 -9.44 29.64 21.17
CA LEU A 415 -8.31 30.17 21.90
C LEU A 415 -7.45 31.06 21.01
N ARG A 416 -7.00 32.19 21.57
CA ARG A 416 -6.14 33.15 20.85
C ARG A 416 -4.97 32.44 20.14
N PRO A 417 -4.65 32.80 18.89
CA PRO A 417 -3.52 32.23 18.16
C PRO A 417 -2.19 32.51 18.87
N CYS A 418 -1.23 31.58 18.72
CA CYS A 418 0.09 31.69 19.35
C CYS A 418 0.96 32.80 18.75
N LEU A 419 0.80 33.06 17.45
CA LEU A 419 1.47 34.14 16.75
C LEU A 419 0.44 35.21 16.36
N PRO A 420 0.80 36.50 16.39
CA PRO A 420 -0.08 37.56 15.89
C PRO A 420 -0.43 37.30 14.42
N THR A 421 -1.68 37.57 14.03
CA THR A 421 -2.06 37.58 12.61
C THR A 421 -1.26 38.67 11.90
N GLN A 422 -0.34 38.29 11.01
CA GLN A 422 0.31 39.24 10.11
C GLN A 422 -0.80 39.93 9.30
N ARG A 423 -0.89 41.26 9.34
CA ARG A 423 -1.75 41.99 8.40
C ARG A 423 -1.26 41.64 6.99
N PRO A 424 -2.16 41.27 6.05
CA PRO A 424 -1.74 41.10 4.67
C PRO A 424 -1.03 42.38 4.23
N ALA A 425 0.18 42.24 3.68
CA ALA A 425 0.86 43.34 3.05
C ALA A 425 -0.12 43.95 2.04
N THR A 426 -0.40 45.24 2.18
CA THR A 426 -1.16 45.98 1.17
C THR A 426 -0.39 45.87 -0.13
N ASN A 427 -0.86 45.00 -1.04
CA ASN A 427 -0.31 44.94 -2.38
C ASN A 427 -0.43 46.34 -2.99
N PRO A 428 0.66 46.96 -3.48
CA PRO A 428 0.53 48.19 -4.23
C PRO A 428 -0.31 47.90 -5.47
N SER A 429 -1.31 48.75 -5.68
CA SER A 429 -2.24 48.68 -6.81
C SER A 429 -1.47 48.56 -8.13
N PRO A 430 -1.85 47.64 -9.04
CA PRO A 430 -1.24 47.58 -10.36
C PRO A 430 -1.51 48.91 -11.07
N ARG A 431 -0.44 49.54 -11.57
CA ARG A 431 -0.52 50.62 -12.56
C ARG A 431 -0.44 50.02 -13.96
#